data_AF-A0A671TPW1-F1
#
_entry.id   AF-A0A671TPW1-F1
#
_cell.length_a   1.000
_cell.length_b   1.000
_cell.length_c   1.000
_cell.angle_alpha   90.00
_cell.angle_beta   90.00
_cell.angle_gamma   90.00
#
_symmetry.space_group_name_H-M   'P 1'
#
loop_
_entity.id
_entity.type
_entity.pdbx_description
1 polymer ?
#
loop_
_entity_poly.entity_id
_entity_poly.type
_entity_poly.pdbx_seq_one_letter_code
_entity_poly.pdbx_strand_id
1 'polypeptide(L)'
;IEKSLEKRCAFQKSEADLEYIEKRLKLEFIHHTAENGCPAENPALMLENLKAIKAKHAALCSQVRDISAAQKESMDSIRNNLSGVMKLIQHFQQTTDVEVPSQTQHSLFNHNLIYSKMEKKEQPFNQCCRY
;
A
#
# COMPACT_ATOMS: atom_id res chain seq x y z
N ILE A 1 -5.46 -30.90 -60.16
CA ILE A 1 -4.09 -31.11 -59.62
C ILE A 1 -3.35 -29.79 -59.53
N GLU A 2 -3.23 -29.02 -60.61
CA GLU A 2 -2.59 -27.70 -60.67
C GLU A 2 -3.06 -26.68 -59.60
N LYS A 3 -4.37 -26.42 -59.50
CA LYS A 3 -4.93 -25.56 -58.43
C LYS A 3 -4.58 -26.01 -57.00
N SER A 4 -4.31 -27.30 -56.79
CA SER A 4 -3.90 -27.82 -55.48
C SER A 4 -2.40 -27.61 -55.23
N LEU A 5 -1.59 -27.58 -56.30
CA LEU A 5 -0.17 -27.28 -56.24
C LEU A 5 0.08 -25.79 -56.03
N GLU A 6 -0.71 -24.92 -56.68
CA GLU A 6 -0.69 -23.47 -56.46
C GLU A 6 -0.98 -23.11 -54.99
N LYS A 7 -2.03 -23.71 -54.41
CA LYS A 7 -2.35 -23.53 -52.98
C LYS A 7 -1.23 -24.00 -52.06
N ARG A 8 -0.60 -25.13 -52.38
CA ARG A 8 0.55 -25.64 -51.62
C ARG A 8 1.74 -24.70 -51.70
N CYS A 9 2.05 -24.18 -52.88
CA CYS A 9 3.13 -23.23 -53.11
C CYS A 9 2.88 -21.91 -52.36
N ALA A 10 1.66 -21.39 -52.39
CA ALA A 10 1.28 -20.19 -51.64
C ALA A 10 1.48 -20.39 -50.12
N PHE A 11 1.10 -21.55 -49.59
CA PHE A 11 1.29 -21.87 -48.17
C PHE A 11 2.77 -21.97 -47.80
N GLN A 12 3.57 -22.69 -48.60
CA GLN A 12 5.01 -22.80 -48.40
C GLN A 12 5.72 -21.45 -48.46
N LYS A 13 5.28 -20.56 -49.36
CA LYS A 13 5.79 -19.20 -49.43
C LYS A 13 5.45 -18.41 -48.18
N SER A 14 4.20 -18.45 -47.72
CA SER A 14 3.80 -17.77 -46.48
C SER A 14 4.54 -18.32 -45.25
N GLU A 15 4.79 -19.62 -45.19
CA GLU A 15 5.59 -20.24 -44.13
C GLU A 15 7.04 -19.73 -44.14
N ALA A 16 7.67 -19.69 -45.31
CA ALA A 16 9.02 -19.14 -45.47
C ALA A 16 9.09 -17.64 -45.16
N ASP A 17 8.08 -16.86 -45.56
CA ASP A 17 7.98 -15.44 -45.26
C ASP A 17 7.89 -15.19 -43.74
N LEU A 18 7.08 -15.98 -43.03
CA LEU A 18 6.96 -15.91 -41.57
C LEU A 18 8.28 -16.28 -40.87
N GLU A 19 8.95 -17.33 -41.34
CA GLU A 19 10.25 -17.75 -40.80
C GLU A 19 11.31 -16.65 -40.99
N TYR A 20 11.31 -15.98 -42.15
CA TYR A 20 12.21 -14.85 -42.40
C TYR A 20 11.93 -13.67 -41.46
N ILE A 21 10.65 -13.31 -41.27
CA ILE A 21 10.24 -12.24 -40.34
C ILE A 21 10.69 -12.58 -38.92
N GLU A 22 10.47 -13.81 -38.45
CA GLU A 22 10.89 -14.26 -37.12
C GLU A 22 12.41 -14.13 -36.93
N LYS A 23 13.19 -14.63 -37.89
CA LYS A 23 14.67 -14.56 -37.84
C LYS A 23 15.17 -13.11 -37.82
N ARG A 24 14.57 -12.24 -38.64
CA ARG A 24 14.92 -10.82 -38.68
C ARG A 24 14.63 -10.12 -37.35
N LEU A 25 13.44 -10.35 -36.77
CA LEU A 25 13.08 -9.77 -35.48
C LEU A 25 14.02 -10.24 -34.36
N LYS A 26 14.34 -11.55 -34.31
CA LYS A 26 15.30 -12.08 -33.33
C LYS A 26 16.67 -11.41 -33.43
N LEU A 27 17.17 -11.20 -34.65
CA LEU A 27 18.43 -10.51 -34.88
C LEU A 27 18.38 -9.06 -34.39
N GLU A 28 17.31 -8.33 -34.72
CA GLU A 28 17.10 -6.94 -34.28
C GLU A 28 17.06 -6.84 -32.74
N PHE A 29 16.39 -7.76 -32.04
CA PHE A 29 16.38 -7.79 -30.56
C PHE A 29 17.78 -8.00 -29.96
N ILE A 30 18.56 -8.93 -30.52
CA ILE A 30 19.93 -9.22 -30.05
C ILE A 30 20.83 -7.99 -30.28
N HIS A 31 20.75 -7.39 -31.46
CA HIS A 31 21.54 -6.21 -31.81
C HIS A 31 21.21 -5.02 -30.90
N HIS A 32 19.92 -4.74 -30.70
CA HIS A 32 19.47 -3.61 -29.89
C HIS A 32 19.85 -3.78 -28.39
N THR A 33 19.87 -5.02 -27.90
CA THR A 33 20.35 -5.33 -26.54
C THR A 33 21.86 -5.10 -26.41
N ALA A 34 22.63 -5.46 -27.45
CA ALA A 34 24.08 -5.26 -27.46
C ALA A 34 24.49 -3.78 -27.56
N GLU A 35 23.75 -2.96 -28.33
CA GLU A 35 24.03 -1.53 -28.51
C GLU A 35 23.66 -0.67 -27.30
N ASN A 36 22.54 -0.97 -26.64
CA ASN A 36 22.04 -0.15 -25.54
C ASN A 36 22.68 -0.49 -24.18
N GLY A 37 23.50 -1.56 -24.10
CA GLY A 37 24.22 -1.98 -22.90
C GLY A 37 23.35 -2.37 -21.69
N CYS A 38 22.03 -2.27 -21.82
CA CYS A 38 21.06 -2.59 -20.77
C CYS A 38 20.59 -4.04 -20.98
N PRO A 39 20.74 -4.94 -19.99
CA PRO A 39 20.14 -6.26 -20.07
C PRO A 39 18.64 -6.10 -20.31
N ALA A 40 18.09 -6.80 -21.30
CA ALA A 40 16.65 -6.83 -21.51
C ALA A 40 15.97 -7.37 -20.24
N GLU A 41 15.31 -6.50 -19.48
CA GLU A 41 14.55 -6.92 -18.31
C GLU A 41 13.43 -7.86 -18.77
N ASN A 42 13.39 -9.07 -18.18
CA ASN A 42 12.40 -10.07 -18.54
C ASN A 42 11.02 -9.63 -18.02
N PRO A 43 10.04 -9.32 -18.92
CA PRO A 43 8.73 -8.83 -18.50
C PRO A 43 7.97 -9.82 -17.61
N ALA A 44 8.19 -11.12 -17.77
CA ALA A 44 7.56 -12.15 -16.94
C ALA A 44 8.08 -12.09 -15.50
N LEU A 45 9.39 -11.87 -15.31
CA LEU A 45 9.98 -11.69 -13.98
C LEU A 45 9.53 -10.37 -13.35
N MET A 46 9.47 -9.29 -14.13
CA MET A 46 8.95 -8.01 -13.66
C MET A 46 7.51 -8.14 -13.18
N LEU A 47 6.66 -8.84 -13.93
CA LEU A 47 5.26 -9.06 -13.56
C LEU A 47 5.14 -9.85 -12.24
N GLU A 48 5.97 -10.87 -12.05
CA GLU A 48 5.96 -11.65 -10.81
C GLU A 48 6.46 -10.84 -9.61
N ASN A 49 7.51 -10.04 -9.79
CA ASN A 49 7.99 -9.10 -8.78
C ASN A 49 6.92 -8.09 -8.40
N LEU A 50 6.19 -7.54 -9.39
CA LEU A 50 5.10 -6.59 -9.15
C LEU A 50 3.96 -7.23 -8.34
N LYS A 51 3.58 -8.48 -8.64
CA LYS A 51 2.59 -9.21 -7.83
C LYS A 51 3.05 -9.39 -6.39
N ALA A 52 4.30 -9.79 -6.19
CA ALA A 52 4.87 -9.96 -4.86
C ALA A 52 4.89 -8.64 -4.07
N ILE A 53 5.26 -7.53 -4.72
CA ILE A 53 5.22 -6.18 -4.13
C ILE A 53 3.79 -5.80 -3.77
N LYS A 54 2.82 -6.00 -4.68
CA LYS A 54 1.40 -5.71 -4.43
C LYS A 54 0.86 -6.48 -3.23
N ALA A 55 1.22 -7.77 -3.12
CA ALA A 55 0.82 -8.61 -1.99
C ALA A 55 1.42 -8.13 -0.66
N LYS A 56 2.73 -7.81 -0.62
CA LYS A 56 3.39 -7.27 0.57
C LYS A 56 2.79 -5.92 0.99
N HIS A 57 2.50 -5.04 0.04
CA HIS A 57 1.86 -3.77 0.31
C HIS A 57 0.46 -3.96 0.92
N ALA A 58 -0.37 -4.83 0.34
CA ALA A 58 -1.70 -5.11 0.86
C ALA A 58 -1.66 -5.65 2.31
N ALA A 59 -0.72 -6.56 2.60
CA ALA A 59 -0.51 -7.08 3.95
C ALA A 59 -0.08 -5.98 4.93
N LEU A 60 0.88 -5.13 4.55
CA LEU A 60 1.33 -4.02 5.39
C LEU A 60 0.20 -3.01 5.65
N CYS A 61 -0.59 -2.66 4.64
CA CYS A 61 -1.76 -1.80 4.81
C CYS A 61 -2.77 -2.39 5.80
N SER A 62 -2.95 -3.72 5.80
CA SER A 62 -3.82 -4.36 6.80
C SER A 62 -3.25 -4.23 8.19
N GLN A 63 -1.97 -4.56 8.38
CA GLN A 63 -1.32 -4.47 9.68
C GLN A 63 -1.37 -3.04 10.23
N VAL A 64 -1.14 -2.02 9.39
CA VAL A 64 -1.23 -0.62 9.81
C VAL A 64 -2.65 -0.27 10.26
N ARG A 65 -3.69 -0.71 9.53
CA ARG A 65 -5.08 -0.49 9.95
C ARG A 65 -5.38 -1.13 11.30
N ASP A 66 -4.95 -2.38 11.49
CA ASP A 66 -5.20 -3.13 12.73
C ASP A 66 -4.48 -2.48 13.92
N ILE A 67 -3.23 -2.04 13.73
CA ILE A 67 -2.46 -1.30 14.74
C ILE A 67 -3.14 0.04 15.06
N SER A 68 -3.56 0.80 14.04
CA SER A 68 -4.24 2.08 14.26
C SER A 68 -5.56 1.91 15.01
N ALA A 69 -6.32 0.85 14.72
CA ALA A 69 -7.54 0.52 15.44
C ALA A 69 -7.25 0.20 16.91
N ALA A 70 -6.27 -0.67 17.18
CA ALA A 70 -5.86 -1.03 18.55
C ALA A 70 -5.31 0.18 19.33
N GLN A 71 -4.55 1.05 18.67
CA GLN A 71 -4.07 2.30 19.28
C GLN A 71 -5.23 3.18 19.70
N LYS A 72 -6.21 3.39 18.80
CA LYS A 72 -7.41 4.18 19.09
C LYS A 72 -8.19 3.62 20.28
N GLU A 73 -8.46 2.32 20.28
CA GLU A 73 -9.16 1.64 21.38
C GLU A 73 -8.43 1.81 22.71
N SER A 74 -7.11 1.59 22.71
CA SER A 74 -6.28 1.76 23.91
C SER A 74 -6.35 3.18 24.48
N MET A 75 -6.27 4.20 23.62
CA MET A 75 -6.36 5.59 24.06
C MET A 75 -7.75 5.96 24.54
N ASP A 76 -8.79 5.47 23.89
CA ASP A 76 -10.17 5.69 24.34
C ASP A 76 -10.40 5.04 25.70
N SER A 77 -9.85 3.85 25.94
CA SER A 77 -9.84 3.20 27.25
C SER A 77 -9.10 4.03 28.31
N ILE A 78 -7.89 4.51 28.02
CA ILE A 78 -7.13 5.37 28.94
C ILE A 78 -7.93 6.64 29.28
N ARG A 79 -8.49 7.29 28.25
CA ARG A 79 -9.30 8.51 28.40
C ARG A 79 -10.52 8.27 29.29
N ASN A 80 -11.24 7.17 29.08
CA ASN A 80 -12.42 6.83 29.86
C ASN A 80 -12.07 6.54 31.32
N ASN A 81 -10.99 5.79 31.57
CA ASN A 81 -10.50 5.49 32.91
C ASN A 81 -10.06 6.77 33.65
N LEU A 82 -9.24 7.61 33.03
CA LEU A 82 -8.81 8.88 33.61
C LEU A 82 -10.01 9.80 33.91
N SER A 83 -10.98 9.86 33.01
CA SER A 83 -12.22 10.64 33.22
C SER A 83 -13.02 10.12 34.41
N GLY A 84 -13.09 8.79 34.58
CA GLY A 84 -13.74 8.15 35.73
C GLY A 84 -13.05 8.49 37.06
N VAL A 85 -11.72 8.36 37.09
CA VAL A 85 -10.91 8.71 38.28
C VAL A 85 -11.07 10.20 38.64
N MET A 86 -11.07 11.08 37.64
CA MET A 86 -11.22 12.53 37.88
C MET A 86 -12.59 12.86 38.48
N LYS A 87 -13.68 12.23 38.02
CA LYS A 87 -15.01 12.38 38.62
C LYS A 87 -15.04 11.90 40.06
N LEU A 88 -14.37 10.78 40.36
CA LEU A 88 -14.29 10.25 41.72
C LEU A 88 -13.53 11.18 42.67
N ILE A 89 -12.40 11.73 42.22
CA ILE A 89 -11.64 12.74 42.98
C ILE A 89 -12.51 13.98 43.25
N GLN A 90 -13.21 14.48 42.24
CA GLN A 90 -14.11 15.62 42.38
C GLN A 90 -15.23 15.35 43.39
N HIS A 91 -15.81 14.15 43.37
CA HIS A 91 -16.82 13.76 44.36
C HIS A 91 -16.26 13.78 45.78
N PHE A 92 -15.07 13.22 46.03
CA PHE A 92 -14.46 13.24 47.37
C PHE A 92 -14.10 14.63 47.86
N GLN A 93 -13.67 15.52 46.96
CA GLN A 93 -13.40 16.94 47.26
C GLN A 93 -14.68 17.72 47.61
N GLN A 94 -15.84 17.32 47.07
CA GLN A 94 -17.11 17.94 47.43
C GLN A 94 -17.65 17.44 48.77
N THR A 95 -17.39 16.18 49.13
CA THR A 95 -17.88 15.59 50.38
C THR A 95 -17.00 15.85 51.59
N THR A 96 -15.75 16.26 51.37
CA THR A 96 -14.76 16.56 52.42
C THR A 96 -14.35 18.01 52.23
N ASP A 97 -14.36 18.85 53.26
CA ASP A 97 -14.00 20.29 53.19
C ASP A 97 -12.48 20.50 52.97
N VAL A 98 -11.95 19.87 51.93
CA VAL A 98 -10.54 19.83 51.54
C VAL A 98 -10.46 20.34 50.11
N GLU A 99 -10.21 21.64 49.97
CA GLU A 99 -9.83 22.24 48.69
C GLU A 99 -8.39 21.83 48.35
N VAL A 100 -8.24 20.87 47.44
CA VAL A 100 -6.97 20.68 46.73
C VAL A 100 -6.95 21.69 45.58
N PRO A 101 -5.94 22.59 45.48
CA PRO A 101 -5.87 23.58 44.41
C PRO A 101 -5.97 22.89 43.06
N SER A 102 -6.97 23.28 42.28
CA SER A 102 -7.25 22.62 41.02
C SER A 102 -6.07 22.82 40.05
N GLN A 103 -5.38 21.73 39.69
CA GLN A 103 -4.38 21.70 38.61
C GLN A 103 -5.06 21.86 37.22
N THR A 104 -6.10 22.70 37.13
CA THR A 104 -7.01 22.87 35.99
C THR A 104 -6.26 23.28 34.73
N GLN A 105 -5.13 23.99 34.86
CA GLN A 105 -4.29 24.37 33.72
C GLN A 105 -3.55 23.19 33.05
N HIS A 106 -3.24 22.11 33.78
CA HIS A 106 -2.66 20.89 33.20
C HIS A 106 -3.72 20.01 32.52
N SER A 107 -4.97 20.08 32.95
CA SER A 107 -6.06 19.21 32.46
C SER A 107 -6.52 19.55 31.02
N LEU A 108 -6.62 20.84 30.68
CA LEU A 108 -6.97 21.31 29.34
C LEU A 108 -5.81 21.16 28.33
N PHE A 109 -4.57 21.21 28.83
CA PHE A 109 -3.37 20.97 28.02
C PHE A 109 -3.28 19.49 27.58
N ASN A 110 -3.61 18.55 28.46
CA ASN A 110 -3.64 17.12 28.13
C ASN A 110 -4.78 16.73 27.18
N HIS A 111 -5.95 17.37 27.29
CA HIS A 111 -7.06 17.11 26.37
C HIS A 111 -6.67 17.49 24.92
N ASN A 112 -6.07 18.66 24.71
CA ASN A 112 -5.71 19.13 23.37
C ASN A 112 -4.47 18.45 22.76
N LEU A 113 -3.50 18.01 23.58
CA LEU A 113 -2.27 17.37 23.07
C LEU A 113 -2.52 15.94 22.54
N ILE A 114 -3.48 15.21 23.14
CA ILE A 114 -3.86 13.86 22.68
C ILE A 114 -4.62 13.93 21.35
N TYR A 115 -5.55 14.88 21.18
CA TYR A 115 -6.29 15.03 19.92
C TYR A 115 -5.43 15.57 18.76
N SER A 116 -4.58 16.58 19.01
CA SER A 116 -3.85 17.28 17.94
C SER A 116 -2.69 16.49 17.30
N LYS A 117 -2.14 15.47 17.98
CA LYS A 117 -1.05 14.65 17.43
C LYS A 117 -1.53 13.54 16.48
N MET A 118 -2.82 13.25 16.42
CA MET A 118 -3.35 12.07 15.72
C MET A 118 -4.10 12.37 14.43
N GLU A 119 -4.79 13.50 14.36
CA GLU A 119 -5.54 13.91 13.16
C GLU A 119 -4.60 14.20 11.96
N LYS A 120 -3.30 14.45 12.22
CA LYS A 120 -2.29 14.72 11.19
C LYS A 120 -1.75 13.49 10.45
N LYS A 121 -2.23 12.26 10.70
CA LYS A 121 -1.74 11.05 9.98
C LYS A 121 -2.79 10.30 9.16
N GLU A 122 -4.05 10.75 9.15
CA GLU A 122 -5.15 9.99 8.53
C GLU A 122 -5.42 10.31 7.04
N GLN A 123 -4.60 11.15 6.38
CA GLN A 123 -4.70 11.40 4.93
C GLN A 123 -3.29 11.56 4.31
N PRO A 124 -2.89 10.84 3.22
CA PRO A 124 -3.61 9.89 2.37
C PRO A 124 -2.82 8.59 2.11
N PHE A 125 -3.05 7.51 2.86
CA PHE A 125 -2.60 6.16 2.43
C PHE A 125 -3.67 5.42 1.62
N ASN A 126 -4.91 5.93 1.57
CA ASN A 126 -6.06 5.26 0.98
C ASN A 126 -6.26 5.51 -0.53
N GLN A 127 -5.34 6.23 -1.18
CA GLN A 127 -5.40 6.49 -2.63
C GLN A 127 -4.70 5.41 -3.47
N CYS A 128 -3.83 4.57 -2.88
CA CYS A 128 -3.00 3.63 -3.64
C CYS A 128 -3.70 2.28 -3.93
N CYS A 129 -4.80 1.96 -3.25
CA CYS A 129 -5.47 0.66 -3.36
C CYS A 129 -6.76 0.65 -4.21
N ARG A 130 -7.06 1.71 -4.96
CA ARG A 130 -8.23 1.78 -5.84
C ARG A 130 -7.87 1.72 -7.34
N TYR A 131 -6.98 0.80 -7.74
CA TYR A 131 -6.81 0.41 -9.15
C TYR A 131 -6.39 -1.07 -9.25
#